data_AF-A0A521KQW6-F1
#
_entry.id   AF-A0A521KQW6-F1
#
_cell.length_a   1.000
_cell.length_b   1.000
_cell.length_c   1.000
_cell.angle_alpha   90.00
_cell.angle_beta   90.00
_cell.angle_gamma   90.00
#
_symmetry.space_group_name_H-M   'P 1'
#
loop_
_entity.id
_entity.type
_entity.pdbx_description
1 polymer ?
#
loop_
_entity_poly.entity_id
_entity_poly.type
_entity_poly.pdbx_seq_one_letter_code
_entity_poly.pdbx_strand_id
1 'polypeptide(L)'
;MFTPEGRPVCGRRKKLKNRMIEDEACLAVPMAAGPCKVHGGMSTGAPMRSGGRYSRVLKRWKRPFERALSDREILDSKRELAMMDTQIERLVARAEKADSPTWRAELAAIVYELNQAIRDQRQADVGPLLRQLTESIERGAKADVVRRDLTYELERRVRCSAKLSELELRREQTLTERDLNAVLGSFMRVLQTHLDIEVVRKLVPLLRATMPSPDMIAETREVEMVE
;
A
#
# COMPACT_ATOMS: atom_id res chain seq x y z
N MET A 1 -38.59 -17.18 1.37
CA MET A 1 -38.50 -18.60 1.83
C MET A 1 -39.06 -18.67 3.23
N PHE A 2 -39.75 -19.76 3.57
CA PHE A 2 -40.35 -19.99 4.88
C PHE A 2 -39.94 -21.37 5.40
N THR A 3 -39.93 -21.56 6.72
CA THR A 3 -39.78 -22.89 7.33
C THR A 3 -41.05 -23.73 7.10
N PRO A 4 -41.03 -25.06 7.33
CA PRO A 4 -42.22 -25.92 7.24
C PRO A 4 -43.38 -25.43 8.13
N GLU A 5 -43.09 -24.70 9.21
CA GLU A 5 -44.05 -24.10 10.14
C GLU A 5 -44.51 -22.70 9.72
N GLY A 6 -44.20 -22.26 8.49
CA GLY A 6 -44.65 -20.99 7.92
C GLY A 6 -43.91 -19.74 8.41
N ARG A 7 -42.77 -19.87 9.10
CA ARG A 7 -42.00 -18.71 9.59
C ARG A 7 -41.02 -18.19 8.53
N PRO A 8 -40.86 -16.87 8.34
CA PRO A 8 -39.92 -16.35 7.35
C PRO A 8 -38.48 -16.74 7.72
N VAL A 9 -37.64 -17.09 6.74
CA VAL A 9 -36.20 -17.33 6.94
C VAL A 9 -35.34 -16.27 6.27
N CYS A 10 -34.08 -16.15 6.72
CA CYS A 10 -33.15 -15.13 6.26
C CYS A 10 -32.88 -15.13 4.75
N GLY A 11 -32.73 -16.30 4.12
CA GLY A 11 -32.56 -16.42 2.66
C GLY A 11 -31.22 -15.93 2.08
N ARG A 12 -30.35 -15.24 2.84
CA ARG A 12 -29.00 -14.85 2.37
C ARG A 12 -28.10 -16.05 2.17
N ARG A 13 -27.28 -16.06 1.10
CA ARG A 13 -26.27 -17.10 0.87
C ARG A 13 -25.19 -17.06 1.96
N LYS A 14 -24.84 -18.22 2.53
CA LYS A 14 -23.78 -18.32 3.53
C LYS A 14 -22.41 -17.97 2.89
N LYS A 15 -21.62 -17.13 3.57
CA LYS A 15 -20.19 -16.97 3.29
C LYS A 15 -19.38 -17.66 4.39
N LEU A 16 -18.57 -18.64 4.01
CA LEU A 16 -17.64 -19.28 4.94
C LEU A 16 -16.21 -18.93 4.49
N LYS A 17 -15.43 -18.30 5.37
CA LYS A 17 -13.99 -18.02 5.19
C LYS A 17 -13.61 -17.58 3.76
N ASN A 18 -14.16 -16.44 3.30
CA ASN A 18 -13.85 -15.82 2.01
C ASN A 18 -14.17 -16.62 0.73
N ARG A 19 -14.88 -17.75 0.82
CA ARG A 19 -15.49 -18.42 -0.36
C ARG A 19 -17.01 -18.31 -0.26
N MET A 20 -17.65 -17.91 -1.37
CA MET A 20 -19.09 -18.12 -1.50
C MET A 20 -19.29 -19.62 -1.61
N ILE A 21 -19.93 -20.24 -0.62
CA ILE A 21 -20.42 -21.60 -0.78
C ILE A 21 -21.65 -21.44 -1.66
N GLU A 22 -21.54 -21.93 -2.88
CA GLU A 22 -22.65 -21.89 -3.83
C GLU A 22 -23.82 -22.71 -3.26
N ASP A 23 -24.98 -22.07 -3.31
CA ASP A 23 -26.32 -22.65 -3.23
C ASP A 23 -27.00 -22.93 -1.89
N GLU A 24 -26.36 -22.79 -0.74
CA GLU A 24 -27.10 -22.85 0.54
C GLU A 24 -27.57 -21.47 1.05
N ALA A 25 -28.87 -21.22 0.88
CA ALA A 25 -29.56 -20.12 1.54
C ALA A 25 -29.58 -20.30 3.07
N CYS A 26 -29.46 -19.21 3.82
CA CYS A 26 -29.53 -19.23 5.27
C CYS A 26 -30.94 -19.53 5.75
N LEU A 27 -31.10 -20.67 6.42
CA LEU A 27 -32.36 -21.11 7.01
C LEU A 27 -32.59 -20.58 8.43
N ALA A 28 -31.71 -19.73 8.96
CA ALA A 28 -31.87 -19.18 10.30
C ALA A 28 -33.09 -18.24 10.36
N VAL A 29 -33.90 -18.39 11.41
CA VAL A 29 -35.06 -17.54 11.67
C VAL A 29 -34.57 -16.11 12.01
N PRO A 30 -35.11 -15.06 11.37
CA PRO A 30 -34.79 -13.68 11.69
C PRO A 30 -35.28 -13.34 13.10
N MET A 31 -34.52 -12.50 13.81
CA MET A 31 -34.94 -11.98 15.10
C MET A 31 -36.08 -10.96 14.91
N ALA A 32 -36.83 -10.67 15.99
CA ALA A 32 -37.96 -9.73 15.96
C ALA A 32 -37.61 -8.33 15.39
N ALA A 33 -36.34 -7.93 15.45
CA ALA A 33 -35.82 -6.66 14.92
C ALA A 33 -35.20 -6.75 13.51
N GLY A 34 -35.41 -7.85 12.77
CA GLY A 34 -35.08 -7.93 11.33
C GLY A 34 -33.99 -8.95 10.93
N PRO A 35 -32.77 -8.98 11.48
CA PRO A 35 -31.72 -9.88 10.96
C PRO A 35 -31.63 -11.23 11.68
N CYS A 36 -31.15 -12.26 10.98
CA CYS A 36 -30.76 -13.53 11.62
C CYS A 36 -29.40 -13.41 12.31
N LYS A 37 -29.16 -14.25 13.32
CA LYS A 37 -27.92 -14.27 14.10
C LYS A 37 -26.65 -14.47 13.26
N VAL A 38 -26.77 -15.04 12.06
CA VAL A 38 -25.62 -15.43 11.21
C VAL A 38 -25.19 -14.31 10.25
N HIS A 39 -26.13 -13.52 9.71
CA HIS A 39 -25.84 -12.55 8.63
C HIS A 39 -25.94 -11.08 9.03
N GLY A 40 -26.22 -10.77 10.30
CA GLY A 40 -25.83 -9.49 10.91
C GLY A 40 -26.42 -8.18 10.36
N GLY A 41 -27.54 -8.18 9.63
CA GLY A 41 -28.23 -6.93 9.25
C GLY A 41 -28.76 -6.89 7.81
N MET A 42 -29.77 -6.06 7.55
CA MET A 42 -30.38 -5.87 6.22
C MET A 42 -29.65 -4.89 5.29
N SER A 43 -28.50 -4.32 5.64
CA SER A 43 -27.83 -3.36 4.75
C SER A 43 -27.10 -4.06 3.59
N THR A 44 -27.36 -3.59 2.37
CA THR A 44 -26.49 -3.71 1.18
C THR A 44 -25.59 -2.47 1.01
N GLY A 45 -25.74 -1.45 1.86
CA GLY A 45 -24.94 -0.22 1.84
C GLY A 45 -23.71 -0.26 2.77
N ALA A 46 -22.76 0.63 2.47
CA ALA A 46 -21.55 0.89 3.25
C ALA A 46 -21.82 0.96 4.76
N PRO A 47 -20.88 0.50 5.62
CA PRO A 47 -21.08 0.42 7.06
C PRO A 47 -21.59 1.75 7.61
N MET A 48 -22.73 1.73 8.30
CA MET A 48 -23.35 2.92 8.86
C MET A 48 -22.33 3.69 9.70
N ARG A 49 -22.04 4.94 9.29
CA ARG A 49 -21.47 5.98 10.14
C ARG A 49 -22.54 6.39 11.18
N SER A 50 -22.92 5.48 12.08
CA SER A 50 -23.75 5.82 13.23
C SER A 50 -22.90 5.75 14.50
N GLY A 51 -22.86 6.86 15.23
CA GLY A 51 -21.92 7.07 16.32
C GLY A 51 -21.95 5.97 17.39
N GLY A 52 -20.78 5.65 17.94
CA GLY A 52 -20.72 5.33 19.38
C GLY A 52 -19.99 4.07 19.85
N ARG A 53 -19.54 3.12 19.01
CA ARG A 53 -18.76 1.97 19.54
C ARG A 53 -17.46 1.63 18.82
N TYR A 54 -17.38 1.76 17.50
CA TYR A 54 -16.11 1.56 16.77
C TYR A 54 -15.08 2.69 16.99
N SER A 55 -15.48 3.80 17.64
CA SER A 55 -14.56 4.87 18.02
C SER A 55 -13.73 4.58 19.27
N ARG A 56 -14.01 3.54 20.06
CA ARG A 56 -13.18 3.23 21.25
C ARG A 56 -11.78 2.78 20.87
N VAL A 57 -11.65 1.99 19.80
CA VAL A 57 -10.34 1.59 19.27
C VAL A 57 -9.62 2.81 18.71
N LEU A 58 -10.30 3.63 17.90
CA LEU A 58 -9.72 4.87 17.35
C LEU A 58 -9.35 5.89 18.43
N LYS A 59 -10.07 5.98 19.56
CA LYS A 59 -9.70 6.87 20.68
C LYS A 59 -8.33 6.51 21.27
N ARG A 60 -7.95 5.23 21.30
CA ARG A 60 -6.60 4.79 21.72
C ARG A 60 -5.53 5.24 20.71
N TRP A 61 -5.87 5.29 19.44
CA TRP A 61 -4.97 5.69 18.35
C TRP A 61 -5.00 7.18 18.03
N LYS A 62 -5.98 7.95 18.51
CA LYS A 62 -6.13 9.39 18.23
C LYS A 62 -4.86 10.17 18.54
N ARG A 63 -4.31 9.97 19.76
CA ARG A 63 -3.10 10.70 20.20
C ARG A 63 -1.83 10.27 19.46
N PRO A 64 -1.55 8.96 19.26
CA PRO A 64 -0.47 8.51 18.38
C PRO A 64 -0.61 8.99 16.94
N PHE A 65 -1.84 9.00 16.41
CA PHE A 65 -2.15 9.44 15.05
C PHE A 65 -1.98 10.95 14.86
N GLU A 66 -2.41 11.77 15.84
CA GLU A 66 -2.18 13.21 15.84
C GLU A 66 -0.69 13.54 15.97
N ARG A 67 0.08 12.77 16.75
CA ARG A 67 1.55 12.86 16.78
C ARG A 67 2.16 12.50 15.44
N ALA A 68 1.68 11.42 14.82
CA ALA A 68 2.13 11.01 13.50
C ALA A 68 1.86 12.09 12.43
N LEU A 69 0.67 12.71 12.45
CA LEU A 69 0.33 13.81 11.53
C LEU A 69 1.15 15.08 11.74
N SER A 70 1.63 15.33 12.96
CA SER A 70 2.41 16.52 13.30
C SER A 70 3.92 16.30 13.24
N ASP A 71 4.36 15.06 13.05
CA ASP A 71 5.76 14.70 12.93
C ASP A 71 6.24 14.93 11.49
N ARG A 72 7.04 15.99 11.30
CA ARG A 72 7.67 16.31 10.01
C ARG A 72 8.61 15.21 9.55
N GLU A 73 9.16 14.40 10.46
CA GLU A 73 10.04 13.28 10.12
C GLU A 73 9.26 12.06 9.63
N ILE A 74 7.94 11.97 9.89
CA ILE A 74 7.15 10.83 9.41
C ILE A 74 7.00 10.81 7.89
N LEU A 75 7.16 11.97 7.26
CA LEU A 75 7.23 12.11 5.81
C LEU A 75 8.68 12.08 5.31
N ASP A 76 9.68 12.01 6.19
CA ASP A 76 11.09 11.90 5.81
C ASP A 76 11.43 10.46 5.40
N SER A 77 10.97 10.11 4.20
CA SER A 77 11.19 8.81 3.57
C SER A 77 12.67 8.41 3.49
N LYS A 78 13.62 9.34 3.65
CA LYS A 78 15.06 9.06 3.57
C LYS A 78 15.50 8.08 4.63
N ARG A 79 14.94 8.13 5.85
CA ARG A 79 15.34 7.23 6.94
C ARG A 79 14.87 5.80 6.68
N GLU A 80 13.61 5.63 6.29
CA GLU A 80 13.06 4.34 5.91
C GLU A 80 13.83 3.79 4.72
N LEU A 81 14.04 4.59 3.67
CA LEU A 81 14.82 4.19 2.48
C LEU A 81 16.23 3.74 2.86
N ALA A 82 16.95 4.47 3.71
CA ALA A 82 18.30 4.08 4.14
C ALA A 82 18.33 2.76 4.92
N MET A 83 17.40 2.55 5.87
CA MET A 83 17.28 1.28 6.60
C MET A 83 16.96 0.13 5.64
N MET A 84 16.09 0.42 4.68
CA MET A 84 15.65 -0.48 3.64
C MET A 84 16.82 -0.89 2.72
N ASP A 85 17.63 0.05 2.27
CA ASP A 85 18.85 -0.17 1.46
C ASP A 85 19.87 -1.03 2.19
N THR A 86 20.11 -0.74 3.47
CA THR A 86 21.00 -1.56 4.32
C THR A 86 20.54 -3.03 4.39
N GLN A 87 19.23 -3.28 4.43
CA GLN A 87 18.70 -4.65 4.41
C GLN A 87 18.84 -5.31 3.04
N ILE A 88 18.69 -4.54 1.95
CA ILE A 88 18.93 -5.03 0.59
C ILE A 88 20.39 -5.44 0.44
N GLU A 89 21.33 -4.59 0.81
CA GLU A 89 22.78 -4.88 0.76
C GLU A 89 23.12 -6.16 1.52
N ARG A 90 22.55 -6.35 2.71
CA ARG A 90 22.72 -7.59 3.49
C ARG A 90 22.16 -8.82 2.78
N LEU A 91 21.01 -8.69 2.11
CA LEU A 91 20.39 -9.80 1.39
C LEU A 91 21.12 -10.11 0.09
N VAL A 92 21.61 -9.09 -0.63
CA VAL A 92 22.50 -9.23 -1.79
C VAL A 92 23.78 -9.94 -1.38
N ALA A 93 24.46 -9.51 -0.32
CA ALA A 93 25.67 -10.16 0.18
C ALA A 93 25.44 -11.63 0.59
N ARG A 94 24.24 -11.98 1.06
CA ARG A 94 23.87 -13.37 1.35
C ARG A 94 23.60 -14.18 0.07
N ALA A 95 22.90 -13.58 -0.89
CA ALA A 95 22.61 -14.19 -2.18
C ALA A 95 23.90 -14.44 -2.98
N GLU A 96 24.81 -13.48 -3.00
CA GLU A 96 26.13 -13.60 -3.65
C GLU A 96 26.93 -14.76 -3.07
N LYS A 97 26.87 -15.01 -1.76
CA LYS A 97 27.55 -16.17 -1.15
C LYS A 97 26.93 -17.50 -1.54
N ALA A 98 25.61 -17.54 -1.71
CA ALA A 98 24.88 -18.77 -1.95
C ALA A 98 24.77 -19.15 -3.44
N ASP A 99 24.93 -18.19 -4.35
CA ASP A 99 25.03 -18.38 -5.80
C ASP A 99 26.30 -17.71 -6.35
N SER A 100 27.43 -17.97 -5.70
CA SER A 100 28.73 -17.44 -6.10
C SER A 100 29.30 -18.24 -7.29
N PRO A 101 30.18 -17.64 -8.10
CA PRO A 101 30.98 -18.39 -9.06
C PRO A 101 31.75 -19.56 -8.43
N THR A 102 32.23 -19.39 -7.18
CA THR A 102 32.93 -20.45 -6.44
C THR A 102 31.99 -21.59 -6.07
N TRP A 103 30.78 -21.30 -5.59
CA TRP A 103 29.75 -22.32 -5.32
C TRP A 103 29.37 -23.09 -6.59
N ARG A 104 29.21 -22.41 -7.73
CA ARG A 104 28.93 -23.08 -9.01
C ARG A 104 30.08 -23.99 -9.45
N ALA A 105 31.33 -23.57 -9.23
CA ALA A 105 32.51 -24.38 -9.52
C ALA A 105 32.59 -25.62 -8.62
N GLU A 106 32.30 -25.47 -7.31
CA GLU A 106 32.21 -26.58 -6.36
C GLU A 106 31.11 -27.58 -6.77
N LEU A 107 29.93 -27.09 -7.15
CA LEU A 107 28.83 -27.93 -7.62
C LEU A 107 29.21 -28.70 -8.89
N ALA A 108 29.87 -28.04 -9.85
CA ALA A 108 30.37 -28.68 -11.07
C ALA A 108 31.42 -29.76 -10.77
N ALA A 109 32.32 -29.50 -9.79
CA ALA A 109 33.31 -30.48 -9.35
C ALA A 109 32.66 -31.72 -8.73
N ILE A 110 31.64 -31.56 -7.88
CA ILE A 110 30.89 -32.69 -7.29
C ILE A 110 30.23 -33.53 -8.39
N VAL A 111 29.60 -32.89 -9.38
CA VAL A 111 28.97 -33.59 -10.50
C VAL A 111 30.01 -34.34 -11.34
N TYR A 112 31.17 -33.73 -11.59
CA TYR A 112 32.26 -34.37 -12.29
C TYR A 112 32.78 -35.61 -11.54
N GLU A 113 33.07 -35.48 -10.24
CA GLU A 113 33.53 -36.59 -9.40
C GLU A 113 32.49 -37.71 -9.30
N LEU A 114 31.21 -37.37 -9.19
CA LEU A 114 30.11 -38.33 -9.20
C LEU A 114 30.07 -39.13 -10.51
N ASN A 115 30.21 -38.45 -11.66
CA ASN A 115 30.25 -39.10 -12.97
C ASN A 115 31.46 -40.03 -13.11
N GLN A 116 32.62 -39.63 -12.59
CA GLN A 116 33.82 -40.47 -12.57
C GLN A 116 33.64 -41.69 -11.66
N ALA A 117 33.09 -41.51 -10.46
CA ALA A 117 32.80 -42.63 -9.56
C ALA A 117 31.85 -43.67 -10.19
N ILE A 118 30.83 -43.21 -10.92
CA ILE A 118 29.92 -44.10 -11.67
C ILE A 118 30.66 -44.82 -12.80
N ARG A 119 31.45 -44.10 -13.61
CA ARG A 119 32.23 -44.67 -14.71
C ARG A 119 33.23 -45.72 -14.24
N ASP A 120 33.93 -45.42 -13.15
CA ASP A 120 34.96 -46.29 -12.55
C ASP A 120 34.36 -47.39 -11.65
N GLN A 121 33.03 -47.50 -11.57
CA GLN A 121 32.29 -48.47 -10.74
C GLN A 121 32.63 -48.37 -9.23
N ARG A 122 33.01 -47.19 -8.75
CA ARG A 122 33.29 -46.88 -7.33
C ARG A 122 32.00 -46.70 -6.54
N GLN A 123 31.23 -47.77 -6.37
CA GLN A 123 29.90 -47.75 -5.73
C GLN A 123 29.91 -47.15 -4.31
N ALA A 124 31.00 -47.31 -3.56
CA ALA A 124 31.14 -46.75 -2.22
C ALA A 124 31.12 -45.20 -2.19
N ASP A 125 31.56 -44.55 -3.27
CA ASP A 125 31.71 -43.08 -3.34
C ASP A 125 30.42 -42.38 -3.80
N VAL A 126 29.57 -43.09 -4.54
CA VAL A 126 28.34 -42.54 -5.16
C VAL A 126 27.38 -41.99 -4.11
N GLY A 127 27.13 -42.73 -3.02
CA GLY A 127 26.20 -42.33 -1.97
C GLY A 127 26.60 -41.02 -1.25
N PRO A 128 27.86 -40.90 -0.77
CA PRO A 128 28.39 -39.64 -0.23
C PRO A 128 28.31 -38.46 -1.20
N LEU A 129 28.72 -38.64 -2.46
CA LEU A 129 28.70 -37.57 -3.48
C LEU A 129 27.27 -37.10 -3.80
N LEU A 130 26.30 -38.02 -3.88
CA LEU A 130 24.89 -37.67 -4.07
C LEU A 130 24.32 -36.86 -2.91
N ARG A 131 24.68 -37.20 -1.66
CA ARG A 131 24.28 -36.42 -0.48
C ARG A 131 24.88 -35.02 -0.54
N GLN A 132 26.16 -34.89 -0.82
CA GLN A 132 26.84 -33.60 -0.95
C GLN A 132 26.23 -32.74 -2.07
N LEU A 133 25.88 -33.37 -3.20
CA LEU A 133 25.18 -32.71 -4.30
C LEU A 133 23.81 -32.20 -3.87
N THR A 134 23.02 -33.05 -3.21
CA THR A 134 21.67 -32.72 -2.73
C THR A 134 21.72 -31.55 -1.73
N GLU A 135 22.61 -31.60 -0.75
CA GLU A 135 22.80 -30.53 0.24
C GLU A 135 23.18 -29.20 -0.44
N SER A 136 24.01 -29.24 -1.48
CA SER A 136 24.43 -28.05 -2.23
C SER A 136 23.27 -27.47 -3.04
N ILE A 137 22.46 -28.31 -3.66
CA ILE A 137 21.25 -27.90 -4.41
C ILE A 137 20.22 -27.30 -3.46
N GLU A 138 19.94 -27.94 -2.32
CA GLU A 138 18.99 -27.43 -1.32
C GLU A 138 19.41 -26.06 -0.78
N ARG A 139 20.72 -25.86 -0.57
CA ARG A 139 21.27 -24.56 -0.17
C ARG A 139 21.01 -23.49 -1.24
N GLY A 140 21.26 -23.80 -2.51
CA GLY A 140 20.97 -22.90 -3.64
C GLY A 140 19.48 -22.59 -3.78
N ALA A 141 18.62 -23.60 -3.63
CA ALA A 141 17.16 -23.43 -3.70
C ALA A 141 16.63 -22.50 -2.60
N LYS A 142 17.13 -22.65 -1.36
CA LYS A 142 16.79 -21.73 -0.25
C LYS A 142 17.23 -20.30 -0.54
N ALA A 143 18.37 -20.11 -1.18
CA ALA A 143 18.83 -18.78 -1.57
C ALA A 143 17.97 -18.15 -2.67
N ASP A 144 17.47 -18.94 -3.63
CA ASP A 144 16.58 -18.43 -4.68
C ASP A 144 15.24 -17.95 -4.10
N VAL A 145 14.68 -18.64 -3.11
CA VAL A 145 13.47 -18.18 -2.40
C VAL A 145 13.71 -16.82 -1.76
N VAL A 146 14.82 -16.66 -1.01
CA VAL A 146 15.20 -15.38 -0.40
C VAL A 146 15.38 -14.28 -1.45
N ARG A 147 15.95 -14.61 -2.61
CA ARG A 147 16.12 -13.68 -3.74
C ARG A 147 14.79 -13.21 -4.30
N ARG A 148 13.82 -14.12 -4.49
CA ARG A 148 12.48 -13.76 -4.98
C ARG A 148 11.75 -12.85 -3.99
N ASP A 149 11.80 -13.18 -2.70
CA ASP A 149 11.21 -12.36 -1.65
C ASP A 149 11.84 -10.96 -1.61
N LEU A 150 13.17 -10.87 -1.79
CA LEU A 150 13.88 -9.60 -1.91
C LEU A 150 13.42 -8.79 -3.12
N THR A 151 13.32 -9.40 -4.30
CA THR A 151 12.84 -8.72 -5.51
C THR A 151 11.43 -8.18 -5.31
N TYR A 152 10.54 -8.97 -4.70
CA TYR A 152 9.18 -8.53 -4.42
C TYR A 152 9.12 -7.31 -3.48
N GLU A 153 9.90 -7.33 -2.39
CA GLU A 153 9.96 -6.20 -1.47
C GLU A 153 10.64 -4.96 -2.09
N LEU A 154 11.63 -5.15 -2.96
CA LEU A 154 12.24 -4.08 -3.76
C LEU A 154 11.24 -3.40 -4.67
N GLU A 155 10.50 -4.16 -5.47
CA GLU A 155 9.46 -3.62 -6.36
C GLU A 155 8.38 -2.87 -5.59
N ARG A 156 7.97 -3.42 -4.45
CA ARG A 156 7.02 -2.77 -3.55
C ARG A 156 7.56 -1.42 -3.05
N ARG A 157 8.86 -1.30 -2.77
CA ARG A 157 9.49 -0.03 -2.37
C ARG A 157 9.57 0.98 -3.50
N VAL A 158 9.98 0.56 -4.69
CA VAL A 158 10.00 1.43 -5.87
C VAL A 158 8.61 2.03 -6.11
N ARG A 159 7.55 1.21 -6.00
CA ARG A 159 6.16 1.68 -6.09
C ARG A 159 5.78 2.66 -4.97
N CYS A 160 6.21 2.42 -3.73
CA CYS A 160 5.92 3.30 -2.60
C CYS A 160 6.64 4.65 -2.73
N SER A 161 7.93 4.62 -3.05
CA SER A 161 8.75 5.82 -3.27
C SER A 161 8.21 6.65 -4.44
N ALA A 162 7.87 6.03 -5.57
CA ALA A 162 7.25 6.74 -6.69
C ALA A 162 5.96 7.47 -6.29
N LYS A 163 5.10 6.83 -5.48
CA LYS A 163 3.88 7.48 -4.95
C LYS A 163 4.20 8.63 -4.00
N LEU A 164 5.20 8.48 -3.14
CA LEU A 164 5.61 9.54 -2.22
C LEU A 164 6.16 10.75 -3.00
N SER A 165 7.04 10.52 -3.97
CA SER A 165 7.54 11.58 -4.85
C SER A 165 6.43 12.24 -5.66
N GLU A 166 5.45 11.47 -6.14
CA GLU A 166 4.26 12.01 -6.78
C GLU A 166 3.46 12.92 -5.84
N LEU A 167 3.26 12.51 -4.57
CA LEU A 167 2.57 13.32 -3.57
C LEU A 167 3.35 14.58 -3.20
N GLU A 168 4.69 14.49 -3.09
CA GLU A 168 5.56 15.64 -2.85
C GLU A 168 5.50 16.63 -4.02
N LEU A 169 5.62 16.15 -5.26
CA LEU A 169 5.48 16.98 -6.46
C LEU A 169 4.09 17.63 -6.53
N ARG A 170 3.02 16.87 -6.25
CA ARG A 170 1.66 17.44 -6.19
C ARG A 170 1.56 18.52 -5.11
N ARG A 171 2.19 18.32 -3.95
CA ARG A 171 2.24 19.30 -2.86
C ARG A 171 3.03 20.56 -3.23
N GLU A 172 4.14 20.43 -3.95
CA GLU A 172 4.92 21.56 -4.47
C GLU A 172 4.17 22.30 -5.59
N GLN A 173 3.41 21.58 -6.42
CA GLN A 173 2.61 22.14 -7.49
C GLN A 173 1.29 22.77 -7.02
N THR A 174 0.79 22.39 -5.83
CA THR A 174 -0.29 23.13 -5.19
C THR A 174 0.25 24.46 -4.69
N LEU A 175 0.04 25.52 -5.49
CA LEU A 175 0.19 26.90 -5.05
C LEU A 175 -0.59 27.07 -3.76
N THR A 176 0.11 27.36 -2.66
CA THR A 176 -0.59 27.68 -1.43
C THR A 176 -1.35 28.99 -1.61
N GLU A 177 -2.41 29.22 -0.85
CA GLU A 177 -3.14 30.51 -0.86
C GLU A 177 -2.17 31.70 -0.68
N ARG A 178 -1.12 31.50 0.13
CA ARG A 178 -0.06 32.47 0.33
C ARG A 178 0.77 32.73 -0.94
N ASP A 179 1.13 31.68 -1.67
CA ASP A 179 1.87 31.80 -2.94
C ASP A 179 1.01 32.45 -4.02
N LEU A 180 -0.27 32.09 -4.08
CA LEU A 180 -1.24 32.68 -4.99
C LEU A 180 -1.43 34.18 -4.70
N ASN A 181 -1.56 34.54 -3.42
CA ASN A 181 -1.62 35.94 -2.97
C ASN A 181 -0.30 36.69 -3.25
N ALA A 182 0.86 36.04 -3.14
CA ALA A 182 2.15 36.65 -3.46
C ALA A 182 2.29 36.94 -4.96
N VAL A 183 1.87 36.00 -5.81
CA VAL A 183 1.84 36.17 -7.28
C VAL A 183 0.86 37.28 -7.67
N LEU A 184 -0.35 37.28 -7.12
CA LEU A 184 -1.34 38.35 -7.34
C LEU A 184 -0.80 39.71 -6.88
N GLY A 185 -0.16 39.78 -5.72
CA GLY A 185 0.45 41.02 -5.22
C GLY A 185 1.64 41.52 -6.05
N SER A 186 2.39 40.62 -6.70
CA SER A 186 3.42 40.98 -7.68
C SER A 186 2.79 41.52 -8.97
N PHE A 187 1.79 40.83 -9.49
CA PHE A 187 1.04 41.27 -10.68
C PHE A 187 0.40 42.65 -10.49
N MET A 188 -0.25 42.87 -9.34
CA MET A 188 -0.84 44.18 -9.01
C MET A 188 0.21 45.30 -8.96
N ARG A 189 1.44 45.02 -8.49
CA ARG A 189 2.54 46.00 -8.50
C ARG A 189 3.02 46.32 -9.91
N VAL A 190 3.12 45.33 -10.79
CA VAL A 190 3.46 45.54 -12.21
C VAL A 190 2.39 46.40 -12.88
N LEU A 191 1.11 46.10 -12.67
CA LEU A 191 0.02 46.91 -13.20
C LEU A 191 0.06 48.35 -12.68
N GLN A 192 0.29 48.56 -11.38
CA GLN A 192 0.43 49.90 -10.80
C GLN A 192 1.64 50.68 -11.32
N THR A 193 2.70 49.97 -11.74
CA THR A 193 3.92 50.59 -12.26
C THR A 193 3.77 51.02 -13.73
N HIS A 194 2.97 50.31 -14.51
CA HIS A 194 2.89 50.49 -15.97
C HIS A 194 1.54 51.02 -16.49
N LEU A 195 0.50 51.06 -15.67
CA LEU A 195 -0.83 51.54 -16.07
C LEU A 195 -1.23 52.77 -15.25
N ASP A 196 -1.95 53.68 -15.92
CA ASP A 196 -2.55 54.83 -15.27
C ASP A 196 -3.55 54.41 -14.19
N ILE A 197 -3.60 55.20 -13.12
CA ILE A 197 -4.38 54.89 -11.93
C ILE A 197 -5.90 54.78 -12.21
N GLU A 198 -6.38 55.46 -13.26
CA GLU A 198 -7.77 55.34 -13.71
C GLU A 198 -8.06 54.00 -14.38
N VAL A 199 -7.11 53.45 -15.14
CA VAL A 199 -7.23 52.13 -15.77
C VAL A 199 -7.19 51.05 -14.69
N VAL A 200 -6.31 51.19 -13.70
CA VAL A 200 -6.25 50.28 -12.54
C VAL A 200 -7.56 50.29 -11.75
N ARG A 201 -8.16 51.46 -11.48
CA ARG A 201 -9.46 51.57 -10.79
C ARG A 201 -10.59 50.83 -11.51
N LYS A 202 -10.59 50.82 -12.84
CA LYS A 202 -11.61 50.12 -13.64
C LYS A 202 -11.38 48.61 -13.69
N LEU A 203 -10.12 48.16 -13.66
CA LEU A 203 -9.76 46.74 -13.71
C LEU A 203 -9.95 45.99 -12.39
N VAL A 204 -9.69 46.63 -11.24
CA VAL A 204 -9.77 45.97 -9.92
C VAL A 204 -11.13 45.33 -9.63
N PRO A 205 -12.29 45.98 -9.86
CA PRO A 205 -13.60 45.36 -9.64
C PRO A 205 -13.85 44.16 -10.55
N LEU A 206 -13.39 44.23 -11.81
CA LEU A 206 -13.54 43.15 -12.78
C LEU A 206 -12.73 41.92 -12.36
N LEU A 207 -11.47 42.14 -11.96
CA LEU A 207 -10.62 41.07 -11.42
C LEU A 207 -11.23 40.44 -10.16
N ARG A 208 -11.81 41.27 -9.27
CA ARG A 208 -12.47 40.80 -8.04
C ARG A 208 -13.74 39.99 -8.32
N ALA A 209 -14.46 40.29 -9.39
CA ALA A 209 -15.64 39.56 -9.83
C ALA A 209 -15.29 38.22 -10.50
N THR A 210 -14.14 38.13 -11.16
CA THR A 210 -13.66 36.88 -11.79
C THR A 210 -12.93 35.94 -10.84
N MET A 211 -12.41 36.45 -9.71
CA MET A 211 -11.80 35.58 -8.70
C MET A 211 -12.89 34.87 -7.89
N PRO A 212 -12.78 33.56 -7.65
CA PRO A 212 -13.72 32.84 -6.79
C PRO A 212 -13.74 33.48 -5.41
N SER A 213 -14.94 33.69 -4.84
CA SER A 213 -15.02 34.23 -3.49
C SER A 213 -14.34 33.28 -2.50
N PRO A 214 -13.78 33.78 -1.39
CA PRO A 214 -13.20 32.92 -0.35
C PRO A 214 -14.15 31.80 0.11
N ASP A 215 -15.46 32.06 0.08
CA ASP A 215 -16.50 31.11 0.46
C ASP A 215 -16.63 29.94 -0.55
N MET A 216 -16.43 30.18 -1.85
CA MET A 216 -16.45 29.13 -2.88
C MET A 216 -15.28 28.15 -2.78
N ILE A 217 -14.13 28.63 -2.29
CA ILE A 217 -12.93 27.79 -2.07
C ILE A 217 -13.12 26.88 -0.84
N ALA A 218 -13.90 27.33 0.15
CA ALA A 218 -14.23 26.54 1.32
C ALA A 218 -15.18 25.38 0.98
N GLU A 219 -16.21 25.61 0.15
CA GLU A 219 -17.17 24.57 -0.27
C GLU A 219 -16.54 23.47 -1.14
N THR A 220 -15.59 23.80 -2.02
CA THR A 220 -14.93 22.80 -2.88
C THR A 220 -14.02 21.84 -2.10
N ARG A 221 -13.41 22.30 -1.00
CA ARG A 221 -12.61 21.45 -0.09
C ARG A 221 -13.43 20.45 0.71
N GLU A 222 -14.71 20.73 0.97
CA GLU A 222 -15.58 19.78 1.66
C GLU A 222 -16.03 18.62 0.76
N VAL A 223 -16.08 18.84 -0.56
CA VAL A 223 -16.46 17.80 -1.53
C VAL A 223 -15.33 16.78 -1.74
N GLU A 224 -14.07 17.22 -1.83
CA GLU A 224 -12.92 16.32 -2.04
C GLU A 224 -12.55 15.44 -0.83
N MET A 225 -13.03 15.75 0.38
CA MET A 225 -12.80 14.92 1.57
C MET A 225 -13.87 13.83 1.80
N VAL A 226 -14.91 13.79 0.97
CA VAL A 226 -16.06 12.89 1.14
C VAL A 226 -16.03 11.69 0.16
N GLU A 227 -15.16 11.73 -0.86
CA GLU A 227 -14.89 10.62 -1.80
C GLU A 227 -13.64 9.81 -1.41
#